data_AF-A0A7W0Y5K2-F1
#
_entry.id   AF-A0A7W0Y5K2-F1
#
_cell.length_a   1.000
_cell.length_b   1.000
_cell.length_c   1.000
_cell.angle_alpha   90.00
_cell.angle_beta   90.00
_cell.angle_gamma   90.00
#
_symmetry.space_group_name_H-M   'P 1'
#
loop_
_entity.id
_entity.type
_entity.pdbx_description
1 polymer ?
#
loop_
_entity_poly.entity_id
_entity_poly.type
_entity_poly.pdbx_seq_one_letter_code
_entity_poly.pdbx_strand_id
1 'polypeptide(L)' 'LDGMWSGTTAVCAHGGRLYAIDNGTLYDIDPESGAFTELTSSWNTRHLVASGAHLFAFEESGSLYRVTV' A
#
# COMPACT_ATOMS: atom_id res chain seq x y z
N LEU A 1 -2.11 -6.66 16.47
CA LEU A 1 -2.53 -6.38 15.08
C LEU A 1 -4.03 -6.52 15.04
N ASP A 2 -4.73 -5.47 15.43
CA ASP A 2 -6.17 -5.50 15.63
C ASP A 2 -6.84 -5.20 14.30
N GLY A 3 -7.79 -6.04 13.88
CA GLY A 3 -8.39 -5.97 12.55
C GLY A 3 -9.14 -4.66 12.32
N MET A 4 -8.58 -3.78 11.48
CA MET A 4 -9.21 -2.53 11.03
C MET A 4 -9.04 -2.27 9.52
N TRP A 5 -8.62 -3.31 8.77
CA TRP A 5 -8.22 -3.25 7.35
C TRP A 5 -9.32 -3.82 6.43
N SER A 6 -10.59 -3.51 6.71
CA SER A 6 -11.74 -4.12 6.02
C SER A 6 -11.92 -3.65 4.58
N GLY A 7 -11.28 -2.55 4.18
CA GLY A 7 -11.33 -1.98 2.84
C GLY A 7 -10.05 -2.21 2.03
N THR A 8 -9.24 -3.20 2.41
CA THR A 8 -7.94 -3.43 1.78
C THR A 8 -8.09 -4.00 0.38
N THR A 9 -7.55 -3.31 -0.63
CA THR A 9 -7.63 -3.70 -2.04
C THR A 9 -6.31 -4.23 -2.59
N ALA A 10 -5.17 -3.78 -2.07
CA ALA A 10 -3.85 -4.22 -2.51
C ALA A 10 -2.83 -4.10 -1.38
N VAL A 11 -1.88 -5.04 -1.33
CA VAL A 11 -0.80 -5.05 -0.32
C VAL A 11 0.52 -5.51 -0.92
N CYS A 12 1.64 -5.05 -0.36
CA CYS A 12 2.96 -5.61 -0.62
C CYS A 12 3.90 -5.42 0.58
N ALA A 13 4.99 -6.18 0.62
CA ALA A 13 6.07 -5.99 1.57
C ALA A 13 7.28 -5.37 0.86
N HIS A 14 7.94 -4.41 1.50
CA HIS A 14 9.15 -3.77 0.98
C HIS A 14 9.99 -3.19 2.10
N GLY A 15 11.31 -3.37 2.05
CA GLY A 15 12.22 -2.75 3.03
C GLY A 15 11.96 -3.13 4.50
N GLY A 16 11.37 -4.28 4.78
CA GLY A 16 10.98 -4.69 6.14
C GLY A 16 9.67 -4.08 6.64
N ARG A 17 8.94 -3.37 5.77
CA ARG A 17 7.65 -2.74 6.06
C ARG A 17 6.54 -3.40 5.25
N LEU A 18 5.29 -3.26 5.70
CA LEU A 18 4.10 -3.61 4.93
C LEU A 18 3.47 -2.34 4.37
N TYR A 19 3.00 -2.43 3.14
CA TYR A 19 2.25 -1.36 2.49
C TYR A 19 0.89 -1.89 2.09
N ALA A 20 -0.16 -1.12 2.40
CA ALA A 20 -1.53 -1.50 2.10
C ALA A 20 -2.30 -0.31 1.53
N ILE A 21 -3.08 -0.56 0.49
CA ILE A 21 -4.16 0.33 0.06
C ILE A 21 -5.42 -0.12 0.80
N ASP A 22 -5.95 0.73 1.67
CA ASP A 22 -7.21 0.50 2.39
C ASP A 22 -8.13 1.71 2.20
N ASN A 23 -9.34 1.45 1.68
CA ASN A 23 -10.32 2.49 1.33
C ASN A 23 -9.76 3.61 0.44
N GLY A 24 -8.81 3.27 -0.46
CA GLY A 24 -8.15 4.20 -1.38
C GLY A 24 -6.99 4.99 -0.78
N THR A 25 -6.58 4.69 0.45
CA THR A 25 -5.44 5.30 1.13
C THR A 25 -4.28 4.32 1.24
N LEU A 26 -3.08 4.76 0.86
CA LEU A 26 -1.83 4.03 1.04
C LEU A 26 -1.28 4.26 2.44
N TYR A 27 -1.03 3.16 3.14
CA TYR A 27 -0.41 3.14 4.46
C TYR A 27 0.95 2.45 4.42
N ASP A 28 1.87 2.96 5.24
CA ASP A 28 3.08 2.26 5.68
C ASP A 28 2.81 1.66 7.07
N ILE A 29 3.02 0.36 7.23
CA ILE A 29 2.72 -0.40 8.44
C ILE A 29 4.01 -1.09 8.92
N ASP A 30 4.33 -0.90 10.20
CA ASP A 30 5.33 -1.68 10.92
C ASP A 30 4.74 -3.07 11.24
N PRO A 31 5.29 -4.17 10.68
CA PRO A 31 4.76 -5.51 10.92
C PRO A 31 4.97 -6.01 12.36
N GLU A 32 5.93 -5.47 13.11
CA GLU A 32 6.23 -5.91 14.48
C GLU A 32 5.22 -5.33 15.48
N SER A 33 4.97 -4.02 15.40
CA SER A 33 4.11 -3.32 16.34
C SER A 33 2.66 -3.16 15.85
N GLY A 34 2.45 -3.20 14.53
CA GLY A 34 1.18 -2.83 13.90
C GLY A 34 0.94 -1.32 13.84
N ALA A 35 1.89 -0.49 14.24
CA ALA A 35 1.82 0.95 14.04
C ALA A 35 1.79 1.26 12.54
N PHE A 36 1.00 2.25 12.15
CA PHE A 36 0.86 2.62 10.74
C PHE A 36 0.87 4.14 10.55
N THR A 37 1.27 4.57 9.35
CA THR A 37 1.26 5.96 8.91
C THR A 37 0.57 6.05 7.56
N GLU A 38 -0.36 6.98 7.42
CA GLU A 38 -0.94 7.32 6.13
C GLU A 38 0.08 8.09 5.27
N LEU A 39 0.26 7.66 4.02
CA LEU A 39 1.18 8.29 3.08
C LEU A 39 0.45 9.19 2.09
N THR A 40 -0.49 8.62 1.33
CA THR A 40 -1.23 9.33 0.28
C THR A 40 -2.60 8.67 0.06
N SER A 41 -3.57 9.44 -0.43
CA SER A 41 -4.94 8.98 -0.69
C SER A 41 -5.29 9.03 -2.18
N SER A 42 -6.54 8.66 -2.50
CA SER A 42 -7.13 8.74 -3.84
C SER A 42 -6.63 7.69 -4.83
N TRP A 43 -6.29 6.50 -4.33
CA TRP A 43 -5.92 5.35 -5.12
C TRP A 43 -7.15 4.46 -5.43
N ASN A 44 -7.16 3.88 -6.63
CA ASN A 44 -8.05 2.80 -7.04
C ASN A 44 -7.19 1.64 -7.57
N THR A 45 -6.26 1.20 -6.72
CA THR A 45 -5.22 0.23 -7.05
C THR A 45 -5.77 -1.19 -7.06
N ARG A 46 -5.53 -1.90 -8.17
CA ARG A 46 -5.82 -3.33 -8.37
C ARG A 46 -4.65 -4.22 -7.97
N HIS A 47 -3.42 -3.78 -8.22
CA HIS A 47 -2.19 -4.47 -7.77
C HIS A 47 -1.17 -3.48 -7.25
N LEU A 48 -0.60 -3.79 -6.09
CA LEU A 48 0.55 -3.08 -5.52
C LEU A 48 1.74 -4.04 -5.49
N VAL A 49 2.86 -3.66 -6.11
CA VAL A 49 4.03 -4.51 -6.17
C VAL A 49 5.29 -3.74 -5.79
N ALA A 50 6.18 -4.40 -5.06
CA ALA A 50 7.49 -3.88 -4.74
C ALA A 50 8.54 -4.39 -5.73
N SER A 51 9.40 -3.51 -6.23
CA SER A 51 10.55 -3.90 -7.05
C SER A 51 11.71 -2.92 -6.88
N GLY A 52 12.89 -3.45 -6.56
CA GLY A 52 14.05 -2.63 -6.24
C GLY A 52 13.80 -1.72 -5.04
N ALA A 53 13.95 -0.42 -5.24
CA ALA A 53 13.74 0.61 -4.21
C ALA A 53 12.34 1.26 -4.26
N HIS A 54 11.42 0.73 -5.06
CA HIS A 54 10.15 1.40 -5.36
C HIS A 54 8.95 0.47 -5.23
N LEU A 55 7.79 1.08 -4.98
CA LEU A 55 6.49 0.43 -5.15
C LEU A 55 5.86 0.90 -6.46
N PHE A 56 5.05 0.03 -7.04
CA PHE A 56 4.33 0.27 -8.27
C PHE A 56 2.85 -0.09 -8.09
N ALA A 57 1.98 0.84 -8.42
CA ALA A 57 0.53 0.70 -8.34
C ALA A 57 -0.06 0.55 -9.75
N PHE A 58 -0.72 -0.58 -10.00
CA PHE A 58 -1.53 -0.80 -11.19
C PHE A 58 -2.97 -0.44 -10.85
N GLU A 59 -3.46 0.66 -11.41
CA GLU A 59 -4.82 1.16 -11.17
C GLU A 59 -5.86 0.40 -12.00
N GLU A 60 -7.11 0.39 -11.54
CA GLU A 60 -8.24 -0.15 -12.29
C GLU A 60 -8.43 0.52 -13.66
N SER A 61 -7.98 1.77 -13.81
CA SER A 61 -7.99 2.49 -15.10
C SER A 61 -6.99 1.95 -16.13
N GLY A 62 -6.08 1.05 -15.73
CA GLY A 62 -4.97 0.57 -16.55
C GLY A 62 -3.69 1.39 -16.46
N SER A 63 -3.69 2.49 -15.69
CA SER A 63 -2.48 3.28 -15.42
C SER A 63 -1.50 2.54 -14.50
N LEU A 64 -0.21 2.76 -14.71
CA LEU A 64 0.87 2.32 -13.83
C LEU A 64 1.56 3.53 -13.23
N TYR A 65 1.58 3.61 -11.91
CA TYR A 65 2.30 4.65 -11.18
C TYR A 65 3.46 4.05 -10.40
N ARG A 66 4.59 4.75 -10.37
CA ARG A 66 5.63 4.54 -9.36
C ARG A 66 5.26 5.36 -8.14
N VAL A 67 5.12 4.70 -7.00
CA VAL A 67 4.84 5.36 -5.72
C VAL A 67 6.16 5.88 -5.15
N THR A 68 6.14 7.12 -4.67
CA THR A 68 7.25 7.68 -3.90
C THR A 68 6.90 7.46 -2.43
N VAL A 69 7.69 6.62 -1.77
CA VAL A 69 7.60 6.31 -0.34
C VAL A 69 8.82 6.85 0.38
#